data_AF-A0A0C2RVV5-F1
#
_entry.id   AF-A0A0C2RVV5-F1
#
_cell.length_a   1.000
_cell.length_b   1.000
_cell.length_c   1.000
_cell.angle_alpha   90.00
_cell.angle_beta   90.00
_cell.angle_gamma   90.00
#
_symmetry.space_group_name_H-M   'P 1'
#
loop_
_entity.id
_entity.type
_entity.pdbx_description
1 polymer ?
#
loop_
_entity_poly.entity_id
_entity_poly.type
_entity_poly.pdbx_seq_one_letter_code
_entity_poly.pdbx_strand_id
1 'polypeptide(L)'
;MKKKIVLALLIISLSVNLYILGKWLVVEQWYEPSSEEKVILSEMVLKTIESEDYKNIVEKDNIIAIETSIDKNKGGVFPYYFEVSVRTEEQTYLFSCNNDKCSTMENGGWTYSIYKDESPRLPFKK
;
A
#
# COMPACT_ATOMS: atom_id res chain seq x y z
N MET A 1 -19.80 -36.85 27.40
CA MET A 1 -20.12 -35.48 26.98
C MET A 1 -19.02 -34.47 27.34
N LYS A 2 -18.55 -34.39 28.59
CA LYS A 2 -17.51 -33.44 29.03
C LYS A 2 -16.24 -33.43 28.17
N LYS A 3 -15.67 -34.60 27.84
CA LYS A 3 -14.49 -34.71 26.95
C LYS A 3 -14.72 -34.17 25.53
N LYS A 4 -15.94 -34.32 24.98
CA LYS A 4 -16.29 -33.80 23.64
C LYS A 4 -16.40 -32.27 23.66
N ILE A 5 -16.95 -31.70 24.74
CA ILE A 5 -17.03 -30.25 24.94
C ILE A 5 -15.63 -29.65 25.08
N VAL A 6 -14.78 -30.27 25.92
CA VAL A 6 -13.38 -29.83 26.09
C VAL A 6 -12.61 -29.92 24.77
N LEU A 7 -12.79 -31.00 24.01
CA LEU A 7 -12.14 -31.13 22.70
C LEU A 7 -12.62 -30.07 21.70
N ALA A 8 -13.92 -29.79 21.65
CA ALA A 8 -14.47 -28.73 20.80
C ALA A 8 -13.93 -27.35 21.17
N LEU A 9 -13.85 -27.03 22.46
CA LEU A 9 -13.25 -25.78 22.95
C LEU A 9 -11.77 -25.69 22.60
N LEU A 10 -11.04 -26.80 22.69
CA LEU A 10 -9.62 -26.84 22.33
C LEU A 10 -9.41 -26.61 20.83
N ILE A 11 -10.24 -27.21 19.97
CA ILE A 11 -10.19 -26.99 18.51
C ILE A 11 -10.47 -25.52 18.19
N ILE A 12 -11.54 -24.94 18.75
CA ILE A 12 -11.88 -23.53 18.52
C ILE A 12 -10.73 -22.62 18.98
N SER A 13 -10.21 -22.85 20.19
CA SER A 13 -9.09 -22.08 20.72
C SER A 13 -7.86 -22.17 19.80
N LEU A 14 -7.51 -23.38 19.36
CA LEU A 14 -6.37 -23.58 18.46
C LEU A 14 -6.58 -22.87 17.11
N SER A 15 -7.77 -22.99 16.51
CA SER A 15 -8.09 -22.35 15.24
C SER A 15 -8.02 -20.82 15.34
N VAL A 16 -8.55 -20.23 16.40
CA VAL A 16 -8.51 -18.77 16.61
C VAL A 16 -7.06 -18.30 16.79
N ASN A 17 -6.26 -18.99 17.60
CA ASN A 17 -4.86 -18.62 17.81
C ASN A 17 -4.02 -18.76 16.53
N LEU A 18 -4.22 -19.84 15.76
CA LEU A 18 -3.55 -20.01 14.47
C LEU A 18 -3.94 -18.93 13.46
N TYR A 19 -5.22 -18.52 13.44
CA TYR A 19 -5.67 -17.43 12.58
C TYR A 19 -5.03 -16.10 12.95
N ILE A 20 -5.00 -15.75 14.24
CA ILE A 20 -4.40 -14.50 14.73
C ILE A 20 -2.90 -14.48 14.43
N LEU A 21 -2.18 -15.57 14.76
CA LEU A 21 -0.75 -15.68 14.51
C LEU A 21 -0.43 -15.62 13.01
N GLY A 22 -1.22 -16.32 12.18
CA GLY A 22 -1.07 -16.30 10.73
C GLY A 22 -1.29 -14.92 10.14
N LYS A 23 -2.36 -14.22 10.56
CA LYS A 23 -2.64 -12.85 10.11
C LYS A 23 -1.50 -11.90 10.49
N TRP A 24 -1.04 -11.97 11.73
CA TRP A 24 0.04 -11.11 12.23
C TRP A 24 1.35 -11.33 11.45
N LEU A 25 1.77 -12.59 11.28
CA LEU A 25 3.02 -12.93 10.59
C LEU A 25 2.99 -12.63 9.08
N VAL A 26 1.87 -12.92 8.42
CA VAL A 26 1.79 -12.89 6.95
C VAL A 26 1.29 -11.55 6.42
N VAL A 27 0.36 -10.89 7.12
CA VAL A 27 -0.28 -9.66 6.63
C VAL A 27 0.30 -8.45 7.34
N GLU A 28 0.14 -8.38 8.66
CA GLU A 28 0.47 -7.18 9.42
C GLU A 28 1.97 -6.89 9.39
N GLN A 29 2.81 -7.91 9.50
CA GLN A 29 4.26 -7.72 9.47
C GLN A 29 4.78 -7.29 8.08
N TRP A 30 4.19 -7.78 6.99
CA TRP A 30 4.79 -7.69 5.65
C TRP A 30 4.15 -6.62 4.75
N TYR A 31 2.86 -6.33 4.96
CA TYR A 31 2.06 -5.47 4.08
C TYR A 31 1.34 -4.33 4.81
N GLU A 32 1.32 -4.31 6.15
CA GLU A 32 0.82 -3.16 6.89
C GLU A 32 1.99 -2.29 7.38
N PRO A 33 1.96 -0.97 7.08
CA PRO A 33 3.00 -0.08 7.55
C PRO A 33 2.82 0.21 9.04
N SER A 34 3.93 0.16 9.79
CA SER A 34 4.01 0.65 11.16
C SER A 34 3.77 2.16 11.24
N SER A 35 3.62 2.70 12.44
CA SER A 35 3.42 4.15 12.63
C SER A 35 4.59 4.98 12.08
N GLU A 36 5.83 4.50 12.20
CA GLU A 36 7.02 5.17 11.65
C GLU A 36 7.04 5.07 10.11
N GLU A 37 6.75 3.89 9.59
CA GLU A 37 6.68 3.63 8.14
C GLU A 37 5.59 4.48 7.47
N LYS A 38 4.47 4.76 8.15
CA LYS A 38 3.44 5.70 7.68
C LYS A 38 3.93 7.14 7.56
N VAL A 39 4.80 7.59 8.46
CA VAL A 39 5.42 8.92 8.37
C VAL A 39 6.34 8.98 7.15
N ILE A 40 7.18 7.96 6.97
CA ILE A 40 8.08 7.85 5.81
C ILE A 40 7.28 7.84 4.51
N LEU A 41 6.21 7.05 4.43
CA LEU A 41 5.31 7.04 3.27
C LEU A 41 4.69 8.41 2.99
N SER A 42 4.34 9.17 4.03
CA SER A 42 3.81 10.52 3.89
C SER A 42 4.86 11.49 3.32
N GLU A 43 6.12 11.37 3.76
CA GLU A 43 7.25 12.13 3.20
C GLU A 43 7.52 11.75 1.74
N MET A 44 7.41 10.46 1.39
CA MET A 44 7.53 9.98 0.02
C MET A 44 6.42 10.52 -0.89
N VAL A 45 5.19 10.66 -0.39
CA VAL A 45 4.10 11.31 -1.15
C VAL A 45 4.45 12.76 -1.45
N LEU A 46 4.96 13.52 -0.47
CA LEU A 46 5.38 14.90 -0.70
C LEU A 46 6.48 14.98 -1.78
N LYS A 47 7.51 14.13 -1.66
CA LYS A 47 8.59 14.04 -2.66
C LYS A 47 8.09 13.60 -4.04
N THR A 48 7.05 12.76 -4.09
CA THR A 48 6.40 12.37 -5.35
C THR A 48 5.78 13.59 -6.01
N ILE A 49 5.00 14.38 -5.28
CA ILE A 49 4.36 15.59 -5.81
C ILE A 49 5.39 16.64 -6.28
N GLU A 50 6.54 16.70 -5.61
CA GLU A 50 7.64 17.60 -5.97
C GLU A 50 8.45 17.13 -7.19
N SER A 51 8.40 15.83 -7.53
CA SER A 51 9.18 15.21 -8.59
C SER A 51 8.81 15.74 -9.99
N GLU A 52 9.77 15.69 -10.90
CA GLU A 52 9.56 16.07 -12.30
C GLU A 52 8.61 15.10 -13.02
N ASP A 53 8.72 13.81 -12.74
CA ASP A 53 7.83 12.78 -13.30
C ASP A 53 6.36 13.03 -12.93
N TYR A 54 6.07 13.40 -11.68
CA TYR A 54 4.71 13.75 -11.28
C TYR A 54 4.21 14.99 -11.99
N LYS A 55 5.04 16.04 -12.09
CA LYS A 55 4.69 17.27 -12.82
C LYS A 55 4.35 17.00 -14.29
N ASN A 56 5.10 16.11 -14.94
CA ASN A 56 4.85 15.68 -16.30
C ASN A 56 3.53 14.89 -16.46
N ILE A 57 3.09 14.18 -15.43
CA ILE A 57 1.83 13.44 -15.42
C ILE A 57 0.65 14.41 -15.23
N VAL A 58 0.72 15.32 -14.25
CA VAL A 58 -0.39 16.26 -13.98
C VAL A 58 -0.65 17.25 -15.12
N GLU A 59 0.33 17.47 -16.00
CA GLU A 59 0.14 18.26 -17.22
C GLU A 59 -0.67 17.54 -18.30
N LYS A 60 -0.72 16.20 -18.25
CA LYS A 60 -1.33 15.35 -19.28
C LYS A 60 -2.64 14.71 -18.82
N ASP A 61 -2.70 14.34 -17.54
CA ASP A 61 -3.75 13.54 -16.94
C ASP A 61 -4.28 14.16 -15.65
N ASN A 62 -5.56 13.89 -15.36
CA ASN A 62 -6.16 14.21 -14.08
C ASN A 62 -5.78 13.17 -13.02
N ILE A 63 -5.24 13.63 -11.89
CA ILE A 63 -4.97 12.77 -10.74
C ILE A 63 -6.25 12.50 -9.97
N ILE A 64 -6.60 11.22 -9.83
CA ILE A 64 -7.77 10.76 -9.07
C ILE A 64 -7.39 10.52 -7.61
N ALA A 65 -6.26 9.84 -7.39
CA ALA A 65 -5.82 9.45 -6.06
C ALA A 65 -4.31 9.25 -6.01
N ILE A 66 -3.75 9.44 -4.82
CA ILE A 66 -2.40 9.01 -4.49
C ILE A 66 -2.51 8.02 -3.34
N GLU A 67 -1.99 6.82 -3.54
CA GLU A 67 -2.01 5.75 -2.55
C GLU A 67 -0.59 5.34 -2.19
N THR A 68 -0.40 4.91 -0.96
CA THR A 68 0.88 4.40 -0.47
C THR A 68 0.75 2.93 -0.17
N SER A 69 1.74 2.14 -0.57
CA SER A 69 1.79 0.71 -0.29
C SER A 69 3.15 0.31 0.27
N ILE A 70 3.17 -0.80 0.99
CA ILE A 70 4.38 -1.43 1.49
C ILE A 70 4.33 -2.91 1.14
N ASP A 71 5.43 -3.44 0.62
CA ASP A 71 5.59 -4.85 0.32
C ASP A 71 6.99 -5.30 0.73
N LYS A 72 7.11 -5.74 1.99
CA LYS A 72 8.39 -6.24 2.53
C LYS A 72 8.74 -7.63 1.97
N ASN A 73 7.82 -8.30 1.28
CA ASN A 73 8.02 -9.61 0.66
C ASN A 73 8.67 -9.52 -0.72
N LYS A 74 8.45 -8.42 -1.46
CA LYS A 74 9.16 -8.11 -2.72
C LYS A 74 10.68 -8.22 -2.57
N GLY A 75 11.19 -8.13 -1.34
CA GLY A 75 12.61 -8.22 -1.03
C GLY A 75 13.31 -6.89 -1.34
N GLY A 76 14.44 -6.66 -0.67
CA GLY A 76 15.20 -5.42 -0.81
C GLY A 76 15.49 -4.77 0.54
N VAL A 77 16.38 -3.79 0.51
CA VAL A 77 16.71 -2.96 1.67
C VAL A 77 15.77 -1.75 1.67
N PHE A 78 15.52 -1.17 2.83
CA PHE A 78 14.94 0.17 2.91
C PHE A 78 15.64 1.12 1.91
N PRO A 79 14.93 1.98 1.16
CA PRO A 79 13.47 2.22 1.18
C PRO A 79 12.69 1.49 0.06
N TYR A 80 13.27 0.49 -0.62
CA TYR A 80 12.72 -0.04 -1.88
C TYR A 80 11.46 -0.92 -1.73
N TYR A 81 11.06 -1.25 -0.51
CA TYR A 81 9.79 -1.93 -0.23
C TYR A 81 8.61 -0.96 -0.06
N PHE A 82 8.86 0.36 -0.17
CA PHE A 82 7.83 1.38 -0.21
C PHE A 82 7.52 1.79 -1.64
N GLU A 83 6.26 2.08 -1.89
CA GLU A 83 5.79 2.52 -3.20
C GLU A 83 4.68 3.57 -3.03
N VAL A 84 4.70 4.57 -3.91
CA VAL A 84 3.64 5.57 -4.03
C VAL A 84 2.97 5.37 -5.39
N SER A 85 1.69 5.04 -5.39
CA SER A 85 0.89 4.88 -6.59
C SER A 85 0.12 6.16 -6.89
N VAL A 86 0.39 6.77 -8.03
CA VAL A 86 -0.35 7.94 -8.53
C VAL A 86 -1.35 7.44 -9.57
N ARG A 87 -2.64 7.52 -9.26
CA ARG A 87 -3.72 7.06 -10.13
C ARG A 87 -4.31 8.19 -10.95
N THR A 88 -4.40 7.97 -12.25
CA THR A 88 -5.11 8.80 -13.21
C THR A 88 -6.33 8.06 -13.77
N GLU A 89 -7.06 8.74 -14.65
CA GLU A 89 -8.19 8.16 -15.39
C GLU A 89 -7.75 6.94 -16.22
N GLU A 90 -6.55 6.98 -16.80
CA GLU A 90 -6.07 5.93 -17.70
C GLU A 90 -5.08 4.96 -17.05
N GLN A 91 -4.17 5.48 -16.21
CA GLN A 91 -3.00 4.73 -15.73
C GLN A 91 -2.77 4.89 -14.22
N THR A 92 -2.09 3.92 -13.64
CA THR A 92 -1.51 4.04 -12.30
C THR A 92 0.00 4.03 -12.45
N TYR A 93 0.64 5.14 -12.07
CA TYR A 93 2.08 5.32 -12.09
C TYR A 93 2.66 4.93 -10.73
N LEU A 94 3.71 4.12 -10.75
CA LEU A 94 4.35 3.56 -9.56
C LEU A 94 5.64 4.30 -9.29
N PHE A 95 5.68 5.03 -8.19
CA PHE A 95 6.83 5.79 -7.74
C PHE A 95 7.60 5.08 -6.64
N SER A 96 8.92 5.08 -6.78
CA SER A 96 9.86 4.57 -5.79
C SER A 96 10.99 5.56 -5.55
N CYS A 97 11.73 5.38 -4.45
CA CYS A 97 12.93 6.17 -4.19
C CYS A 97 14.01 5.86 -5.24
N ASN A 98 14.64 6.90 -5.77
CA ASN A 98 15.70 6.76 -6.78
C ASN A 98 17.04 6.24 -6.23
N ASN A 99 17.22 6.24 -4.91
CA ASN A 99 18.39 5.74 -4.22
C ASN A 99 18.09 5.39 -2.75
N ASP A 100 19.11 4.87 -2.07
CA ASP A 100 19.10 4.47 -0.65
C ASP A 100 18.77 5.62 0.32
N LYS A 101 19.03 6.87 -0.09
CA LYS A 101 18.72 8.08 0.68
C LYS A 101 17.37 8.72 0.31
N CYS A 102 16.64 8.14 -0.65
CA CYS A 102 15.41 8.70 -1.20
C CYS A 102 15.51 10.20 -1.51
N SER A 103 16.56 10.60 -2.23
CA SER A 103 16.77 12.01 -2.56
C SER A 103 15.60 12.61 -3.34
N THR A 104 15.07 11.84 -4.30
CA THR A 104 13.85 12.13 -5.06
C THR A 104 13.06 10.84 -5.27
N MET A 105 11.81 11.01 -5.67
CA MET A 105 10.98 9.94 -6.20
C MET A 105 11.14 9.89 -7.73
N GLU A 106 11.07 8.69 -8.28
CA GLU A 106 11.08 8.43 -9.72
C GLU A 106 9.95 7.47 -10.08
N ASN A 107 9.42 7.62 -11.28
CA ASN A 107 8.42 6.71 -11.83
C ASN A 107 9.10 5.42 -12.34
N GLY A 108 8.99 4.33 -11.57
CA GLY A 108 9.58 3.03 -11.89
C GLY A 108 8.74 2.18 -12.85
N GLY A 109 7.50 2.59 -13.15
CA GLY A 109 6.62 1.85 -14.05
C GLY A 109 5.17 2.29 -13.97
N TRP A 110 4.35 1.73 -14.84
CA TRP A 110 2.91 2.02 -14.88
C TRP A 110 2.11 0.74 -15.08
N THR A 111 0.87 0.76 -14.65
CA THR A 111 -0.14 -0.27 -14.91
C THR A 111 -1.43 0.40 -15.35
N TYR A 112 -2.30 -0.35 -16.03
CA TYR A 112 -3.61 0.17 -16.42
C TYR A 112 -4.44 0.50 -15.17
N SER A 113 -5.02 1.70 -15.14
CA SER A 113 -5.99 2.06 -14.12
C SER A 113 -7.25 1.24 -14.41
N ILE A 114 -7.59 0.27 -13.55
CA ILE A 114 -8.78 -0.58 -13.73
C ILE A 114 -10.07 0.20 -13.40
N TYR A 115 -10.05 1.52 -13.49
CA TYR A 115 -11.17 2.37 -13.11
C TYR A 115 -12.30 2.23 -14.12
N LYS A 116 -13.23 1.33 -13.80
CA LYS A 116 -14.64 1.45 -14.20
C LYS A 116 -15.16 2.77 -13.63
N ASP A 117 -16.00 3.46 -14.41
CA ASP A 117 -16.77 4.68 -14.11
C ASP A 117 -17.55 4.65 -12.77
N GLU A 118 -16.89 4.41 -11.64
CA GLU A 118 -17.49 4.49 -10.33
C GLU A 118 -17.52 5.96 -9.92
N SER A 119 -18.71 6.46 -9.62
CA SER A 119 -18.87 7.79 -9.06
C SER A 119 -17.98 7.96 -7.82
N PRO A 120 -17.38 9.15 -7.61
CA PRO A 120 -16.57 9.43 -6.43
C PRO A 120 -17.24 8.95 -5.14
N ARG A 121 -16.54 8.13 -4.36
CA ARG A 121 -17.07 7.57 -3.10
C ARG A 121 -17.24 8.63 -2.02
N LEU A 122 -16.46 9.70 -2.11
CA LEU A 122 -16.58 10.86 -1.23
C LEU A 122 -17.63 11.82 -1.78
N PRO A 123 -18.46 12.43 -0.92
CA PRO A 123 -19.49 13.38 -1.33
C PRO A 123 -18.87 14.73 -1.70
N PHE A 124 -18.05 14.77 -2.74
CA PHE A 124 -17.69 16.02 -3.39
C PHE A 124 -18.89 16.40 -4.26
N LYS A 125 -19.50 17.54 -3.92
CA LYS A 125 -20.79 18.04 -4.42
C LYS A 125 -21.13 17.61 -5.86
N LYS A 126 -22.34 17.05 -6.03
CA LYS A 126 -23.01 16.99 -7.33
C LYS A 126 -23.24 18.39 -7.89
#